data_AF-A0A6H9UR75-F1
#
_entry.id   AF-A0A6H9UR75-F1
#
_cell.length_a   1.000
_cell.length_b   1.000
_cell.length_c   1.000
_cell.angle_alpha   90.00
_cell.angle_beta   90.00
_cell.angle_gamma   90.00
#
_symmetry.space_group_name_H-M   'P 1'
#
loop_
_entity.id
_entity.type
_entity.pdbx_description
1 polymer ?
#
loop_
_entity_poly.entity_id
_entity_poly.type
_entity_poly.pdbx_seq_one_letter_code
_entity_poly.pdbx_strand_id
1 'polypeptide(L)'
;MTTANPTQQPAKAPNLPPPVGRSLSVRILDEGMHDDLRVIMQTGCDASTAVRQALLILANVYDGAWKRGHYPPGVAPEIVTANIKPYRPVRQPDQGV
;
A
#
# COMPACT_ATOMS: atom_id res chain seq x y z
N MET A 1 -3.04 29.44 -39.62
CA MET A 1 -2.45 28.21 -39.05
C MET A 1 -1.71 28.62 -37.79
N THR A 2 -2.20 28.23 -36.62
CA THR A 2 -1.64 28.64 -35.33
C THR A 2 -0.47 27.74 -34.98
N THR A 3 0.75 28.27 -35.11
CA THR A 3 1.99 27.58 -34.77
C THR A 3 2.06 27.43 -33.25
N ALA A 4 1.93 26.20 -32.74
CA ALA A 4 2.14 25.93 -31.32
C ALA A 4 3.63 26.16 -30.96
N ASN A 5 3.89 26.88 -29.88
CA ASN A 5 5.22 27.27 -29.43
C ASN A 5 5.97 26.04 -28.87
N PRO A 6 7.12 25.63 -29.43
CA PRO A 6 7.79 24.36 -29.08
C PRO A 6 8.39 24.31 -27.66
N THR A 7 8.32 25.40 -26.90
CA THR A 7 8.80 25.51 -25.51
C THR A 7 7.70 25.44 -24.46
N GLN A 8 6.44 25.18 -24.85
CA GLN A 8 5.37 25.00 -23.87
C GLN A 8 5.53 23.63 -23.20
N GLN A 9 6.24 23.63 -22.08
CA GLN A 9 6.41 22.46 -21.23
C GLN A 9 5.02 21.94 -20.85
N PRO A 10 4.67 20.69 -21.23
CA PRO A 10 3.34 20.17 -20.96
C PRO A 10 3.08 20.27 -19.46
N ALA A 11 1.90 20.78 -19.11
CA ALA A 11 1.47 20.91 -17.72
C ALA A 11 1.72 19.57 -16.99
N LYS A 12 2.43 19.64 -15.85
CA LYS A 12 2.75 18.46 -15.02
C LYS A 12 1.47 17.65 -14.83
N ALA A 13 1.45 16.45 -15.41
CA ALA A 13 0.29 15.60 -15.33
C ALA A 13 -0.10 15.42 -13.85
N PRO A 14 -1.41 15.44 -13.52
CA PRO A 14 -1.85 15.19 -12.16
C PRO A 14 -1.30 13.85 -11.69
N ASN A 15 -0.83 13.78 -10.45
CA ASN A 15 -0.23 12.58 -9.87
C ASN A 15 -1.34 11.55 -9.56
N LEU A 16 -1.80 10.87 -10.60
CA LEU A 16 -2.85 9.85 -10.57
C LEU A 16 -2.21 8.46 -10.61
N PRO A 17 -2.80 7.46 -9.94
CA PRO A 17 -2.33 6.08 -10.06
C PRO A 17 -2.47 5.58 -11.51
N PRO A 18 -1.68 4.56 -11.90
CA PRO A 18 -1.87 3.90 -13.19
C PRO A 18 -3.31 3.37 -13.38
N PRO A 19 -3.82 3.30 -14.62
CA PRO A 19 -5.13 2.73 -14.90
C PRO A 19 -5.27 1.28 -14.41
N VAL A 20 -6.49 0.86 -14.09
CA VAL A 20 -6.80 -0.55 -13.74
C VAL A 20 -6.30 -1.50 -14.84
N GLY A 21 -5.67 -2.60 -14.42
CA GLY A 21 -5.09 -3.60 -15.32
C GLY A 21 -3.70 -3.26 -15.85
N ARG A 22 -3.18 -2.04 -15.61
CA ARG A 22 -1.76 -1.71 -15.87
C ARG A 22 -0.88 -2.14 -14.71
N SER A 23 0.34 -2.57 -15.04
CA SER A 23 1.35 -2.89 -14.04
C SER A 23 1.86 -1.64 -13.34
N LEU A 24 2.14 -1.78 -12.04
CA LEU A 24 2.93 -0.85 -11.24
C LEU A 24 4.24 -1.55 -10.89
N SER A 25 5.37 -0.95 -11.24
CA SER A 25 6.69 -1.48 -10.92
C SER A 25 7.24 -0.80 -9.67
N VAL A 26 7.55 -1.59 -8.64
CA VAL A 26 8.20 -1.11 -7.42
C VAL A 26 9.60 -1.72 -7.36
N ARG A 27 10.61 -0.86 -7.19
CA ARG A 27 12.00 -1.28 -7.02
C ARG A 27 12.29 -1.49 -5.53
N ILE A 28 12.98 -2.56 -5.19
CA ILE A 28 13.57 -2.75 -3.86
C ILE A 28 14.78 -1.83 -3.76
N LEU A 29 14.73 -0.84 -2.88
CA LEU A 29 15.74 0.24 -2.79
C LEU A 29 16.89 -0.09 -1.84
N ASP A 30 16.64 -0.95 -0.85
CA ASP A 30 17.59 -1.30 0.19
C ASP A 30 17.32 -2.71 0.73
N GLU A 31 18.25 -3.19 1.56
CA GLU A 31 18.19 -4.51 2.20
C GLU A 31 17.04 -4.62 3.20
N GLY A 32 16.66 -3.50 3.85
CA GLY A 32 15.56 -3.48 4.81
C GLY A 32 14.22 -3.83 4.16
N MET A 33 13.91 -3.19 3.03
CA MET A 33 12.72 -3.50 2.24
C MET A 33 12.70 -4.94 1.74
N HIS A 34 13.87 -5.48 1.37
CA HIS A 34 13.99 -6.88 0.99
C HIS A 34 13.63 -7.80 2.16
N ASP A 35 14.18 -7.55 3.35
CA ASP A 35 13.93 -8.35 4.55
C ASP A 35 12.47 -8.25 5.04
N ASP A 36 11.87 -7.07 4.96
CA ASP A 36 10.45 -6.88 5.31
C ASP A 36 9.54 -7.70 4.39
N LEU A 37 9.78 -7.64 3.07
CA LEU A 37 9.06 -8.47 2.11
C LEU A 37 9.25 -9.95 2.40
N ARG A 38 10.48 -10.38 2.71
CA ARG A 38 10.78 -11.77 3.07
C ARG A 38 9.97 -12.22 4.29
N VAL A 39 9.85 -11.40 5.34
CA VAL A 39 9.05 -11.72 6.53
C VAL A 39 7.57 -11.91 6.16
N ILE A 40 7.00 -11.01 5.36
CA ILE A 40 5.60 -11.13 4.93
C ILE A 40 5.41 -12.41 4.09
N MET A 41 6.32 -12.67 3.16
CA MET A 41 6.22 -13.83 2.27
C MET A 41 6.38 -15.19 2.98
N GLN A 42 6.84 -15.22 4.24
CA GLN A 42 6.81 -16.45 5.05
C GLN A 42 5.39 -16.96 5.30
N THR A 43 4.35 -16.13 5.11
CA THR A 43 2.95 -16.57 5.16
C THR A 43 2.51 -17.31 3.90
N GLY A 44 3.38 -17.46 2.90
CA GLY A 44 3.11 -18.16 1.65
C GLY A 44 2.54 -17.30 0.52
N CYS A 45 2.47 -15.97 0.68
CA CYS A 45 2.06 -15.07 -0.40
C CYS A 45 3.24 -14.64 -1.28
N ASP A 46 2.95 -14.21 -2.52
CA ASP A 46 3.95 -13.60 -3.38
C ASP A 46 4.19 -12.10 -3.06
N ALA A 47 5.27 -11.54 -3.59
CA ALA A 47 5.63 -10.13 -3.36
C ALA A 47 4.55 -9.15 -3.85
N SER A 48 3.88 -9.47 -4.97
CA SER A 48 2.81 -8.64 -5.50
C SER A 48 1.60 -8.58 -4.57
N THR A 49 1.28 -9.70 -3.93
CA THR A 49 0.20 -9.81 -2.94
C THR A 49 0.57 -9.08 -1.66
N ALA A 50 1.81 -9.22 -1.18
CA ALA A 50 2.33 -8.44 -0.06
C ALA A 50 2.19 -6.92 -0.29
N VAL A 51 2.64 -6.42 -1.46
CA VAL A 51 2.54 -5.00 -1.82
C VAL A 51 1.08 -4.54 -1.93
N ARG A 52 0.20 -5.35 -2.54
CA ARG A 52 -1.24 -5.03 -2.62
C ARG A 52 -1.87 -4.94 -1.23
N GLN A 53 -1.55 -5.85 -0.32
CA GLN A 53 -2.05 -5.82 1.05
C GLN A 53 -1.53 -4.61 1.83
N ALA A 54 -0.24 -4.29 1.72
CA ALA A 54 0.34 -3.11 2.35
C ALA A 54 -0.35 -1.82 1.86
N LEU A 55 -0.56 -1.68 0.54
CA LEU A 55 -1.28 -0.56 -0.04
C LEU A 55 -2.72 -0.45 0.49
N LEU A 56 -3.44 -1.57 0.56
CA LEU A 56 -4.81 -1.61 1.07
C LEU A 56 -4.89 -1.18 2.54
N ILE A 57 -3.99 -1.67 3.38
CA ILE A 57 -3.93 -1.29 4.80
C ILE A 57 -3.67 0.21 4.93
N LEU A 58 -2.67 0.72 4.20
CA LEU A 58 -2.30 2.13 4.26
C LEU A 58 -3.46 3.04 3.78
N ALA A 59 -4.09 2.68 2.66
CA ALA A 59 -5.24 3.41 2.13
C ALA A 59 -6.40 3.48 3.13
N ASN A 60 -6.71 2.37 3.82
CA ASN A 60 -7.74 2.32 4.85
C ASN A 60 -7.40 3.18 6.08
N VAL A 61 -6.13 3.25 6.47
CA VAL A 61 -5.67 4.13 7.54
C VAL A 61 -5.89 5.60 7.15
N TYR A 62 -5.49 6.00 5.93
CA TYR A 62 -5.61 7.38 5.44
C TYR A 62 -7.08 7.79 5.31
N ASP A 63 -7.88 6.99 4.63
CA ASP A 63 -9.31 7.22 4.44
C ASP A 63 -10.04 7.30 5.79
N GLY A 64 -9.72 6.38 6.71
CA GLY A 64 -10.28 6.39 8.06
C GLY A 64 -9.90 7.62 8.87
N ALA A 65 -8.66 8.09 8.78
CA ALA A 65 -8.19 9.28 9.49
C ALA A 65 -8.90 10.55 9.00
N TRP A 66 -9.07 10.69 7.68
CA TRP A 66 -9.76 11.84 7.08
C TRP A 66 -11.27 11.80 7.33
N LYS A 67 -11.93 10.66 7.13
CA LYS A 67 -13.38 10.53 7.34
C LYS A 67 -13.81 10.80 8.78
N ARG A 68 -12.97 10.47 9.76
CA ARG A 68 -13.24 10.74 11.18
C ARG A 68 -12.87 12.16 11.62
N GLY A 69 -12.25 12.96 10.74
CA GLY A 69 -11.83 14.32 11.05
C GLY A 69 -10.62 14.42 11.98
N HIS A 70 -9.87 13.34 12.18
CA HIS A 70 -8.64 13.37 12.99
C HIS A 70 -7.47 14.02 12.25
N TYR A 71 -7.50 13.97 10.91
CA TYR A 71 -6.53 14.62 10.03
C TYR A 71 -7.24 15.38 8.92
N PRO A 72 -6.72 16.55 8.48
CA PRO A 72 -7.26 17.24 7.31
C PRO A 72 -7.16 16.38 6.05
N PRO A 73 -8.13 16.45 5.12
CA PRO A 73 -8.06 15.74 3.85
C PRO A 73 -6.76 16.04 3.08
N GLY A 74 -6.09 15.00 2.60
CA GLY A 74 -4.83 15.12 1.85
C GLY A 74 -3.58 15.22 2.73
N VAL A 75 -3.71 15.36 4.06
CA VAL A 75 -2.57 15.32 4.98
C VAL A 75 -2.28 13.87 5.35
N ALA A 76 -1.04 13.41 5.11
CA ALA A 76 -0.62 12.07 5.47
C ALA A 76 -0.61 11.90 7.00
N PRO A 77 -1.35 10.93 7.57
CA PRO A 77 -1.29 10.64 8.99
C PRO A 77 0.05 10.00 9.37
N GLU A 78 0.52 10.30 10.57
CA GLU A 78 1.67 9.63 11.17
C GLU A 78 1.21 8.32 11.83
N ILE A 79 1.76 7.18 11.38
CA ILE A 79 1.41 5.86 11.90
C ILE A 79 2.44 5.48 12.96
N VAL A 80 2.09 5.65 14.23
CA VAL A 80 3.00 5.38 15.35
C VAL A 80 2.93 3.91 15.81
N THR A 81 1.74 3.30 15.78
CA THR A 81 1.55 1.89 16.16
C THR A 81 0.48 1.22 15.31
N ALA A 82 0.56 -0.10 15.17
CA ALA A 82 -0.47 -0.95 14.58
C ALA A 82 -0.84 -2.06 15.56
N ASN A 83 -2.14 -2.27 15.77
CA ASN A 83 -2.65 -3.30 16.68
C ASN A 83 -3.07 -4.54 15.87
N ILE A 84 -2.61 -5.72 16.28
CA ILE A 84 -2.97 -7.00 15.67
C ILE A 84 -3.78 -7.79 16.69
N LYS A 85 -4.90 -8.40 16.25
CA LYS A 85 -5.67 -9.28 17.11
C LYS A 85 -4.81 -10.50 17.51
N PRO A 86 -4.87 -10.95 18.78
CA PRO A 86 -4.16 -12.15 19.19
C PRO A 86 -4.53 -13.35 18.31
N TYR A 87 -3.52 -14.11 17.89
CA TYR A 87 -3.74 -15.35 17.16
C TYR A 87 -4.48 -16.34 18.06
N ARG A 88 -5.61 -16.86 17.57
CA ARG A 88 -6.35 -17.95 18.23
C ARG A 88 -6.31 -19.16 17.31
N PRO A 89 -5.61 -20.24 17.67
CA PRO A 89 -5.60 -21.44 16.84
C PRO A 89 -7.02 -22.00 16.76
N VAL A 90 -7.45 -22.34 15.55
CA VAL A 90 -8.66 -23.15 15.36
C VAL A 90 -8.32 -24.54 15.89
N ARG A 91 -8.98 -25.01 16.95
CA ARG A 91 -8.84 -26.40 17.40
C ARG A 91 -9.29 -27.31 16.26
N GLN A 92 -8.40 -28.15 15.76
CA GLN A 92 -8.79 -29.20 14.83
C GLN A 92 -9.59 -30.27 15.59
N PRO A 93 -10.72 -30.77 15.03
CA PRO A 93 -11.61 -31.69 15.72
C PRO A 93 -10.98 -33.05 16.09
N ASP A 94 -9.80 -33.38 15.55
CA ASP A 94 -9.18 -34.71 15.71
C ASP A 94 -8.04 -34.77 16.75
N GLN A 95 -7.85 -33.73 17.57
CA GLN A 95 -7.03 -33.85 18.79
C GLN A 95 -7.88 -34.32 19.97
N GLY A 96 -8.39 -35.55 19.84
CA GLY A 96 -8.97 -36.31 20.95
C GLY A 96 -7.85 -36.85 21.85
N VAL A 97 -7.97 -36.54 23.15
CA VAL A 97 -7.18 -37.15 24.24
C VAL A 97 -7.55 -38.62 24.38
#